data_AF-A0A970Q079-F1
#
_entry.id   AF-A0A970Q079-F1
#
_cell.length_a   1.000
_cell.length_b   1.000
_cell.length_c   1.000
_cell.angle_alpha   90.00
_cell.angle_beta   90.00
_cell.angle_gamma   90.00
#
_symmetry.space_group_name_H-M   'P 1'
#
loop_
_entity.id
_entity.type
_entity.pdbx_description
1 polymer ?
#
loop_
_entity_poly.entity_id
_entity_poly.type
_entity_poly.pdbx_seq_one_letter_code
_entity_poly.pdbx_strand_id
1 'polypeptide(L)'
;MAKVLEKVSDYNYASVDDGSKIISCPRYMNDVYTLGIDLQYYIGDIYLQMGEMSLGQAKSQYKKMAVSELEIKEKIQEINNVRLNELLSHFYNNGGQILEAPLTTEQAKEIQPFFNRILDTYFKRLESLLVLAAEGSITPDRLDRMINFDTVELYGNIGKLFKVDEIVKGFKVLIKIRENVRK
;
A
#
# COMPACT_ATOMS: atom_id res chain seq x y z
N MET A 1 -0.27 20.81 -21.87
CA MET A 1 -0.04 21.10 -20.44
C MET A 1 -1.34 21.05 -19.65
N ALA A 2 -2.39 21.83 -19.96
CA ALA A 2 -3.72 21.67 -19.31
C ALA A 2 -4.31 20.25 -19.49
N LYS A 3 -4.23 19.69 -20.71
CA LYS A 3 -4.62 18.29 -21.01
C LYS A 3 -3.85 17.19 -20.26
N VAL A 4 -2.67 17.52 -19.69
CA VAL A 4 -1.79 16.55 -19.01
C VAL A 4 -2.23 16.40 -17.56
N LEU A 5 -2.55 17.52 -16.91
CA LEU A 5 -3.21 17.54 -15.61
C LEU A 5 -4.66 17.04 -15.71
N GLU A 6 -5.37 17.35 -16.80
CA GLU A 6 -6.70 16.78 -17.08
C GLU A 6 -6.64 15.26 -17.25
N LYS A 7 -5.68 14.67 -17.99
CA LYS A 7 -5.61 13.20 -18.11
C LYS A 7 -5.25 12.50 -16.81
N VAL A 8 -4.38 13.10 -15.99
CA VAL A 8 -4.08 12.57 -14.64
C VAL A 8 -5.26 12.79 -13.69
N SER A 9 -6.06 13.86 -13.88
CA SER A 9 -7.30 14.11 -13.13
C SER A 9 -8.55 13.40 -13.68
N ASP A 10 -8.54 12.95 -14.94
CA ASP A 10 -9.63 12.19 -15.59
C ASP A 10 -9.56 10.72 -15.17
N TYR A 11 -8.40 10.28 -14.68
CA TYR A 11 -8.26 9.11 -13.83
C TYR A 11 -8.32 9.50 -12.34
N ASN A 12 -9.10 10.55 -12.01
CA ASN A 12 -9.84 10.58 -10.75
C ASN A 12 -10.49 9.20 -10.64
N TYR A 13 -10.00 8.37 -9.72
CA TYR A 13 -10.75 7.53 -8.79
C TYR A 13 -12.25 7.29 -9.10
N ALA A 14 -12.64 7.00 -10.34
CA ALA A 14 -14.03 6.74 -10.72
C ALA A 14 -14.46 5.32 -10.30
N SER A 15 -13.57 4.58 -9.62
CA SER A 15 -13.86 3.40 -8.82
C SER A 15 -13.77 3.63 -7.29
N VAL A 16 -13.51 4.87 -6.86
CA VAL A 16 -13.65 5.33 -5.46
C VAL A 16 -14.57 6.57 -5.36
N ASP A 17 -15.21 6.95 -6.47
CA ASP A 17 -16.34 7.89 -6.53
C ASP A 17 -17.67 7.15 -6.27
N ASP A 18 -17.66 6.30 -5.25
CA ASP A 18 -18.83 5.96 -4.47
C ASP A 18 -18.41 6.29 -3.02
N GLY A 19 -18.97 7.38 -2.49
CA GLY A 19 -18.35 8.20 -1.45
C GLY A 19 -17.64 7.45 -0.31
N SER A 20 -16.46 7.93 0.08
CA SER A 20 -15.88 7.65 1.40
C SER A 20 -15.58 6.17 1.71
N LYS A 21 -14.83 5.45 0.87
CA LYS A 21 -14.07 4.31 1.42
C LYS A 21 -12.93 4.83 2.28
N ILE A 22 -13.29 5.23 3.50
CA ILE A 22 -12.36 5.45 4.60
C ILE A 22 -11.57 4.14 4.73
N ILE A 23 -10.28 4.16 4.40
CA ILE A 23 -9.38 3.04 4.69
C ILE A 23 -9.49 2.79 6.19
N SER A 24 -10.08 1.65 6.54
CA SER A 24 -10.34 1.34 7.94
C SER A 24 -9.02 1.03 8.64
N CYS A 25 -8.85 1.57 9.85
CA CYS A 25 -7.70 1.28 10.69
C CYS A 25 -7.61 -0.23 10.93
N PRO A 26 -6.47 -0.88 10.63
CA PRO A 26 -6.31 -2.31 10.80
C PRO A 26 -6.62 -2.80 12.21
N ARG A 27 -7.38 -3.90 12.31
CA ARG A 27 -7.76 -4.51 13.60
C ARG A 27 -7.12 -5.87 13.84
N TYR A 28 -6.64 -6.51 12.79
CA TYR A 28 -5.90 -7.77 12.81
C TYR A 28 -4.76 -7.74 11.78
N MET A 29 -3.84 -8.70 11.82
CA MET A 29 -2.71 -8.73 10.87
C MET A 29 -3.16 -8.80 9.41
N ASN A 30 -4.24 -9.51 9.10
CA ASN A 30 -4.71 -9.64 7.73
C ASN A 30 -5.19 -8.29 7.15
N ASP A 31 -5.74 -7.37 7.97
CA ASP A 31 -6.06 -6.01 7.51
C ASP A 31 -4.80 -5.25 7.10
N VAL A 32 -3.70 -5.46 7.84
CA VAL A 32 -2.40 -4.90 7.47
C VAL A 32 -1.95 -5.44 6.11
N TYR A 33 -2.10 -6.74 5.87
CA TYR A 33 -1.75 -7.34 4.59
C TYR A 33 -2.65 -6.88 3.44
N THR A 34 -3.96 -6.73 3.67
CA THR A 34 -4.89 -6.16 2.71
C THR A 34 -4.49 -4.73 2.35
N LEU A 35 -4.21 -3.88 3.35
CA LEU A 35 -3.67 -2.53 3.13
C LEU A 35 -2.37 -2.55 2.30
N GLY A 36 -1.47 -3.50 2.59
CA GLY A 36 -0.23 -3.67 1.85
C GLY A 36 -0.45 -4.06 0.38
N ILE A 37 -1.40 -4.95 0.11
CA ILE A 37 -1.80 -5.39 -1.24
C ILE A 37 -2.41 -4.24 -2.02
N ASP A 38 -3.38 -3.54 -1.43
CA ASP A 38 -4.08 -2.41 -2.07
C ASP A 38 -3.09 -1.30 -2.43
N LEU A 39 -2.11 -1.05 -1.56
CA LEU A 39 -1.08 -0.05 -1.81
C LEU A 39 -0.16 -0.45 -2.97
N GLN A 40 0.23 -1.73 -3.09
CA GLN A 40 1.05 -2.17 -4.23
C GLN A 40 0.29 -2.09 -5.55
N TYR A 41 -1.00 -2.41 -5.54
CA TYR A 41 -1.84 -2.19 -6.71
C TYR A 41 -1.84 -0.73 -7.15
N TYR A 42 -2.09 0.17 -6.19
CA TYR A 42 -2.13 1.60 -6.47
C TYR A 42 -0.79 2.14 -7.03
N ILE A 43 0.34 1.78 -6.42
CA ILE A 43 1.67 2.19 -6.91
C ILE A 43 1.97 1.55 -8.28
N GLY A 44 1.60 0.28 -8.48
CA GLY A 44 1.76 -0.41 -9.76
C GLY A 44 0.99 0.27 -10.88
N ASP A 45 -0.26 0.66 -10.65
CA ASP A 45 -1.10 1.38 -11.61
C ASP A 45 -0.51 2.74 -11.97
N ILE A 46 -0.01 3.47 -10.96
CA ILE A 46 0.73 4.73 -11.17
C ILE A 46 1.91 4.50 -12.11
N TYR A 47 2.73 3.47 -11.88
CA TYR A 47 3.86 3.18 -12.76
C TYR A 47 3.42 2.81 -14.17
N LEU A 48 2.34 2.05 -14.33
CA LEU A 48 1.79 1.76 -15.66
C LEU A 48 1.36 3.03 -16.39
N GLN A 49 0.65 3.93 -15.71
CA GLN A 49 0.23 5.24 -16.26
C GLN A 49 1.43 6.09 -16.68
N MET A 50 2.46 6.19 -15.82
CA MET A 50 3.71 6.90 -16.14
C MET A 50 4.40 6.27 -17.36
N GLY A 51 4.36 4.94 -17.48
CA GLY A 51 4.87 4.20 -18.62
C GLY A 51 4.08 4.45 -19.92
N GLU A 52 2.77 4.63 -19.86
CA GLU A 52 1.94 4.98 -21.01
C GLU A 52 2.25 6.37 -21.57
N MET A 53 2.55 7.32 -20.68
CA MET A 53 2.91 8.70 -21.03
C MET A 53 4.38 8.85 -21.48
N SER A 54 5.22 7.86 -21.18
CA SER A 54 6.66 7.90 -21.46
C SER A 54 7.01 7.24 -22.80
N LEU A 55 8.18 7.60 -23.34
CA LEU A 55 8.74 6.99 -24.55
C LEU A 55 10.09 6.32 -24.26
N GLY A 56 10.50 5.41 -25.15
CA GLY A 56 11.82 4.77 -25.12
C GLY A 56 12.13 4.04 -23.82
N GLN A 57 13.32 4.31 -23.27
CA GLN A 57 13.83 3.63 -22.08
C GLN A 57 13.00 3.88 -20.82
N ALA A 58 12.48 5.10 -20.64
CA ALA A 58 11.66 5.46 -19.47
C ALA A 58 10.38 4.61 -19.39
N LYS A 59 9.71 4.37 -20.54
CA LYS A 59 8.55 3.47 -20.62
C LYS A 59 8.87 2.05 -20.17
N SER A 60 10.03 1.52 -20.58
CA SER A 60 10.46 0.19 -20.16
C SER A 60 10.77 0.13 -18.66
N GLN A 61 11.39 1.18 -18.10
CA GLN A 61 11.68 1.28 -16.67
C GLN A 61 10.40 1.28 -15.83
N TYR A 62 9.42 2.10 -16.19
CA TYR A 62 8.14 2.15 -15.49
C TYR A 62 7.39 0.81 -15.53
N LYS A 63 7.39 0.10 -16.66
CA LYS A 63 6.82 -1.25 -16.73
C LYS A 63 7.52 -2.23 -15.78
N LYS A 64 8.85 -2.17 -15.68
CA LYS A 64 9.60 -3.02 -14.73
C LYS A 64 9.25 -2.68 -13.28
N MET A 65 9.12 -1.38 -12.96
CA MET A 65 8.71 -0.93 -11.62
C MET A 65 7.31 -1.43 -11.26
N ALA A 66 6.36 -1.42 -12.20
CA ALA A 66 5.02 -1.99 -12.01
C ALA A 66 5.07 -3.50 -11.75
N VAL A 67 5.89 -4.25 -12.50
CA VAL A 67 6.10 -5.69 -12.27
C VAL A 67 6.67 -5.95 -10.88
N SER A 68 7.63 -5.15 -10.41
CA SER A 68 8.17 -5.28 -9.05
C SER A 68 7.10 -5.04 -7.97
N GLU A 69 6.13 -4.15 -8.18
CA GLU A 69 5.00 -4.01 -7.24
C GLU A 69 4.07 -5.23 -7.26
N LEU A 70 3.86 -5.85 -8.41
CA LEU A 70 3.13 -7.14 -8.50
C LEU A 70 3.87 -8.26 -7.76
N GLU A 71 5.19 -8.34 -7.86
CA GLU A 71 5.99 -9.33 -7.12
C GLU A 71 5.89 -9.12 -5.60
N ILE A 72 5.92 -7.86 -5.13
CA ILE A 72 5.72 -7.54 -3.71
C ILE A 72 4.32 -7.99 -3.27
N LYS A 73 3.30 -7.65 -4.05
CA LYS A 73 1.92 -8.04 -3.80
C LYS A 73 1.79 -9.56 -3.67
N GLU A 74 2.33 -10.33 -4.61
CA GLU A 74 2.27 -11.79 -4.61
C GLU A 74 2.88 -12.38 -3.35
N LYS A 75 4.03 -11.86 -2.90
CA LYS A 75 4.64 -12.28 -1.63
C LYS A 75 3.78 -11.96 -0.41
N ILE A 76 3.10 -10.82 -0.40
CA ILE A 76 2.16 -10.48 0.69
C ILE A 76 0.97 -11.44 0.67
N GLN A 77 0.41 -11.73 -0.51
CA GLN A 77 -0.71 -12.66 -0.68
C GLN A 77 -0.36 -14.08 -0.24
N GLU A 78 0.83 -14.59 -0.59
CA GLU A 78 1.32 -15.89 -0.17
C GLU A 78 1.32 -16.01 1.36
N ILE A 79 1.91 -15.01 2.05
CA ILE A 79 1.98 -14.98 3.52
C ILE A 79 0.58 -14.86 4.14
N ASN A 80 -0.29 -14.03 3.56
CA ASN A 80 -1.66 -13.88 4.05
C ASN A 80 -2.47 -15.18 3.92
N ASN A 81 -2.28 -15.91 2.81
CA ASN A 81 -2.94 -17.21 2.58
C ASN A 81 -2.44 -18.29 3.54
N VAL A 82 -1.13 -18.36 3.80
CA VAL A 82 -0.57 -19.28 4.80
C VAL A 82 -1.20 -19.02 6.17
N ARG A 83 -1.28 -17.75 6.58
CA ARG A 83 -1.89 -17.36 7.85
C ARG A 83 -3.39 -17.67 7.90
N LEU A 84 -4.12 -17.45 6.82
CA LEU A 84 -5.54 -17.81 6.73
C LEU A 84 -5.72 -19.32 6.95
N ASN A 85 -4.87 -20.15 6.36
CA ASN A 85 -4.91 -21.60 6.55
C ASN A 85 -4.62 -22.01 8.00
N GLU A 86 -3.68 -21.33 8.69
CA GLU A 86 -3.42 -21.53 10.12
C GLU A 86 -4.65 -21.19 10.98
N LEU A 87 -5.29 -20.04 10.72
CA LEU A 87 -6.49 -19.60 11.42
C LEU A 87 -7.67 -20.55 11.20
N LEU A 88 -7.88 -21.01 9.97
CA LEU A 88 -8.91 -22.00 9.64
C LEU A 88 -8.65 -23.33 10.34
N SER A 89 -7.41 -23.81 10.32
CA SER A 89 -7.01 -25.04 11.02
C SER A 89 -7.28 -24.93 12.52
N HIS A 90 -6.95 -23.79 13.13
CA HIS A 90 -7.27 -23.53 14.54
C HIS A 90 -8.77 -23.53 14.79
N PHE A 91 -9.55 -22.87 13.93
CA PHE A 91 -11.01 -22.81 14.04
C PHE A 91 -11.64 -24.21 14.04
N TYR A 92 -11.26 -25.06 13.08
CA TYR A 92 -11.77 -26.43 13.00
C TYR A 92 -11.34 -27.30 14.19
N ASN A 93 -10.09 -27.15 14.67
CA ASN A 93 -9.57 -27.92 15.79
C ASN A 93 -10.18 -27.54 17.15
N ASN A 94 -10.73 -26.33 17.28
CA ASN A 94 -11.31 -25.81 18.53
C ASN A 94 -12.84 -25.64 18.47
N GLY A 95 -13.52 -26.44 17.63
CA GLY A 95 -14.98 -26.49 17.60
C GLY A 95 -15.66 -25.24 17.05
N GLY A 96 -14.97 -24.47 16.21
CA GLY A 96 -15.54 -23.29 15.55
C GLY A 96 -15.69 -22.07 16.44
N GLN A 97 -14.88 -21.95 17.49
CA GLN A 97 -14.85 -20.72 18.30
C GLN A 97 -14.36 -19.54 17.45
N ILE A 98 -15.15 -18.46 17.44
CA ILE A 98 -14.80 -17.22 16.74
C ILE A 98 -13.57 -16.61 17.41
N LEU A 99 -12.55 -16.32 16.61
CA LEU A 99 -11.40 -15.55 17.03
C LEU A 99 -11.77 -14.07 17.01
N GLU A 100 -11.77 -13.44 18.19
CA GLU A 100 -12.00 -12.00 18.29
C GLU A 100 -10.79 -11.23 17.73
N ALA A 101 -11.05 -10.06 17.14
CA ALA A 101 -10.01 -9.20 16.63
C ALA A 101 -9.11 -8.70 17.80
N PRO A 102 -7.77 -8.71 17.64
CA PRO A 102 -6.85 -8.21 18.65
C PRO A 102 -7.10 -6.76 19.08
N LEU A 103 -7.66 -5.96 18.17
CA LEU A 103 -8.09 -4.59 18.43
C LEU A 103 -9.62 -4.48 18.39
N THR A 104 -10.20 -3.94 19.46
CA THR A 104 -11.64 -3.67 19.50
C THR A 104 -12.02 -2.56 18.52
N THR A 105 -13.30 -2.46 18.20
CA THR A 105 -13.81 -1.40 17.32
C THR A 105 -13.57 -0.01 17.92
N GLU A 106 -13.71 0.13 19.24
CA GLU A 106 -13.51 1.37 19.99
C GLU A 106 -12.05 1.80 19.94
N GLN A 107 -11.12 0.88 20.20
CA GLN A 107 -9.68 1.15 20.10
C GLN A 107 -9.27 1.54 18.67
N ALA A 108 -9.84 0.87 17.67
CA ALA A 108 -9.59 1.22 16.27
C ALA A 108 -10.07 2.65 15.94
N LYS A 109 -11.26 3.04 16.44
CA LYS A 109 -11.82 4.39 16.28
C LYS A 109 -10.95 5.46 16.92
N GLU A 110 -10.34 5.18 18.08
CA GLU A 110 -9.41 6.11 18.73
C GLU A 110 -8.14 6.35 17.91
N ILE A 111 -7.64 5.32 17.24
CA ILE A 111 -6.42 5.37 16.41
C ILE A 111 -6.68 5.97 15.02
N GLN A 112 -7.90 5.78 14.48
CA GLN A 112 -8.29 6.13 13.11
C GLN A 112 -7.87 7.55 12.66
N PRO A 113 -8.02 8.63 13.46
CA PRO A 113 -7.62 9.97 13.01
C PRO A 113 -6.12 10.11 12.74
N PHE A 114 -5.29 9.43 13.55
CA PHE A 114 -3.83 9.44 13.37
C PHE A 114 -3.43 8.60 12.17
N PHE A 115 -4.07 7.43 12.00
CA PHE A 115 -3.90 6.58 10.84
C PHE A 115 -4.23 7.33 9.53
N ASN A 116 -5.38 8.01 9.48
CA ASN A 116 -5.79 8.82 8.32
C ASN A 116 -4.78 9.93 8.03
N ARG A 117 -4.34 10.68 9.04
CA ARG A 117 -3.36 11.76 8.86
C ARG A 117 -2.05 11.25 8.24
N ILE A 118 -1.59 10.07 8.65
CA ILE A 118 -0.36 9.48 8.09
C ILE A 118 -0.58 9.09 6.62
N LEU A 119 -1.71 8.44 6.30
CA LEU A 119 -2.06 8.10 4.92
C LEU A 119 -2.21 9.34 4.03
N ASP A 120 -2.92 10.36 4.49
CA ASP A 120 -3.11 11.62 3.76
C ASP A 120 -1.77 12.29 3.46
N THR A 121 -0.85 12.27 4.43
CA THR A 121 0.50 12.83 4.24
C THR A 121 1.28 12.05 3.19
N TYR A 122 1.18 10.72 3.22
CA TYR A 122 1.81 9.84 2.23
C TYR A 122 1.25 10.08 0.82
N PHE A 123 -0.07 10.11 0.67
CA PHE A 123 -0.69 10.31 -0.65
C PHE A 123 -0.34 11.67 -1.25
N LYS A 124 -0.31 12.74 -0.44
CA LYS A 124 0.15 14.07 -0.90
C LYS A 124 1.60 14.08 -1.36
N ARG A 125 2.48 13.37 -0.64
CA ARG A 125 3.89 13.23 -1.05
C ARG A 125 3.96 12.48 -2.37
N LEU A 126 3.26 11.36 -2.49
CA LEU A 126 3.23 10.55 -3.70
C LEU A 126 2.74 11.38 -4.90
N GLU A 127 1.61 12.08 -4.79
CA GLU A 127 1.11 12.99 -5.82
C GLU A 127 2.17 14.02 -6.25
N SER A 128 2.87 14.63 -5.28
CA SER A 128 3.94 15.58 -5.56
C SER A 128 5.10 14.95 -6.35
N LEU A 129 5.47 13.70 -6.02
CA LEU A 129 6.51 12.96 -6.76
C LEU A 129 6.07 12.66 -8.20
N LEU A 130 4.79 12.36 -8.40
CA LEU A 130 4.26 12.10 -9.75
C LEU A 130 4.26 13.33 -10.62
N VAL A 131 3.91 14.50 -10.07
CA VAL A 131 4.04 15.77 -10.79
C VAL A 131 5.49 16.01 -11.21
N LEU A 132 6.45 15.85 -10.29
CA LEU A 132 7.87 16.02 -10.61
C LEU A 132 8.36 15.04 -11.68
N ALA A 133 7.91 13.78 -11.64
CA ALA A 133 8.28 12.79 -12.63
C ALA A 133 7.63 13.05 -14.00
N ALA A 134 6.38 13.51 -14.02
CA ALA A 134 5.66 13.85 -15.25
C ALA A 134 6.25 15.09 -15.95
N GLU A 135 6.76 16.05 -15.17
CA GLU A 135 7.52 17.20 -15.67
C GLU A 135 8.93 16.85 -16.15
N GLY A 136 9.40 15.62 -15.88
CA GLY A 136 10.76 15.19 -16.17
C GLY A 136 11.81 15.75 -15.20
N SER A 137 11.38 16.38 -14.11
CA SER A 137 12.23 16.95 -13.06
C SER A 137 12.97 15.86 -12.27
N ILE A 138 12.45 14.63 -12.24
CA ILE A 138 13.10 13.45 -11.69
C ILE A 138 13.04 12.27 -12.65
N THR A 139 14.07 11.42 -12.60
CA THR A 139 14.14 10.21 -13.42
C THR A 139 13.22 9.11 -12.86
N PRO A 140 12.82 8.11 -13.67
CA PRO A 140 12.05 6.97 -13.18
C PRO A 140 12.71 6.27 -11.97
N ASP A 141 14.03 6.07 -12.03
CA ASP A 141 14.81 5.46 -10.94
C ASP A 141 14.81 6.32 -9.66
N ARG A 142 14.84 7.65 -9.80
CA ARG A 142 14.73 8.54 -8.64
C ARG A 142 13.33 8.50 -8.04
N LEU A 143 12.29 8.51 -8.88
CA LEU A 143 10.91 8.36 -8.44
C LEU A 143 10.73 7.05 -7.66
N ASP A 144 11.19 5.93 -8.21
CA ASP A 144 11.05 4.62 -7.58
C ASP A 144 11.72 4.53 -6.20
N ARG A 145 12.92 5.08 -6.07
CA ARG A 145 13.62 5.14 -4.77
C ARG A 145 12.88 6.02 -3.75
N MET A 146 12.31 7.13 -4.18
CA MET A 146 11.56 8.03 -3.29
C MET A 146 10.24 7.40 -2.84
N ILE A 147 9.47 6.81 -3.77
CA ILE A 147 8.26 6.05 -3.43
C ILE A 147 8.61 4.91 -2.49
N ASN A 148 9.65 4.13 -2.79
CA ASN A 148 10.07 3.03 -1.92
C ASN A 148 10.38 3.50 -0.48
N PHE A 149 11.14 4.59 -0.35
CA PHE A 149 11.46 5.19 0.94
C PHE A 149 10.18 5.64 1.67
N ASP A 150 9.31 6.41 1.01
CA ASP A 150 8.07 6.91 1.60
C ASP A 150 7.12 5.76 2.00
N THR A 151 7.05 4.67 1.23
CA THR A 151 6.23 3.50 1.58
C THR A 151 6.78 2.76 2.81
N VAL A 152 8.10 2.64 2.94
CA VAL A 152 8.72 2.05 4.14
C VAL A 152 8.49 2.95 5.36
N GLU A 153 8.64 4.27 5.21
CA GLU A 153 8.30 5.23 6.27
C GLU A 153 6.82 5.15 6.66
N LEU A 154 5.91 5.03 5.69
CA LEU A 154 4.48 4.88 5.92
C LEU A 154 4.20 3.67 6.82
N TYR A 155 4.68 2.48 6.45
CA TYR A 155 4.48 1.27 7.24
C TYR A 155 5.11 1.39 8.63
N GLY A 156 6.31 1.97 8.73
CA GLY A 156 6.98 2.19 10.00
C GLY A 156 6.23 3.15 10.92
N ASN A 157 5.66 4.21 10.37
CA ASN A 157 4.93 5.22 11.14
C ASN A 157 3.54 4.74 11.55
N ILE A 158 2.81 4.05 10.65
CA ILE A 158 1.54 3.42 11.00
C ILE A 158 1.76 2.34 12.07
N GLY A 159 2.79 1.49 11.91
CA GLY A 159 3.09 0.45 12.89
C GLY A 159 3.30 0.97 14.32
N LYS A 160 3.87 2.17 14.48
CA LYS A 160 4.06 2.82 15.80
C LYS A 160 2.76 3.25 16.47
N LEU A 161 1.65 3.34 15.75
CA LEU A 161 0.34 3.67 16.34
C LEU A 161 -0.24 2.52 17.16
N PHE A 162 0.20 1.29 16.92
CA PHE A 162 -0.36 0.09 17.54
C PHE A 162 0.50 -0.41 18.68
N LYS A 163 -0.16 -0.85 19.76
CA LYS A 163 0.48 -1.58 20.87
C LYS A 163 0.34 -3.10 20.75
N VAL A 164 -0.46 -3.57 19.79
CA VAL A 164 -0.73 -4.99 19.56
C VAL A 164 0.40 -5.57 18.71
N ASP A 165 1.20 -6.46 19.32
CA ASP A 165 2.38 -7.07 18.68
C ASP A 165 2.08 -7.74 17.34
N GLU A 166 0.90 -8.37 17.23
CA GLU A 166 0.45 -9.00 16.00
C GLU A 166 0.38 -8.00 14.84
N ILE A 167 -0.30 -6.86 15.04
CA ILE A 167 -0.46 -5.82 14.01
C ILE A 167 0.90 -5.20 13.66
N VAL A 168 1.71 -4.89 14.69
CA VAL A 168 3.07 -4.35 14.51
C VAL A 168 3.95 -5.31 13.71
N LYS A 169 3.85 -6.62 13.96
CA LYS A 169 4.57 -7.65 13.19
C LYS A 169 4.11 -7.67 11.73
N GLY A 170 2.82 -7.48 11.45
CA GLY A 170 2.30 -7.33 10.09
C GLY A 170 3.02 -6.23 9.31
N PHE A 171 3.14 -5.03 9.89
CA PHE A 171 3.85 -3.92 9.24
C PHE A 171 5.34 -4.19 9.05
N LYS A 172 6.00 -4.83 10.02
CA LYS A 172 7.41 -5.24 9.88
C LYS A 172 7.60 -6.25 8.73
N VAL A 173 6.66 -7.16 8.54
CA VAL A 173 6.67 -8.11 7.41
C VAL A 173 6.54 -7.36 6.08
N LEU A 174 5.62 -6.39 5.96
CA LEU A 174 5.48 -5.59 4.74
C LEU A 174 6.77 -4.85 4.38
N ILE A 175 7.42 -4.20 5.36
CA ILE A 175 8.71 -3.53 5.18
C ILE A 175 9.75 -4.53 4.66
N LYS A 176 9.90 -5.68 5.32
CA LYS A 176 10.88 -6.70 4.94
C LYS A 176 10.65 -7.26 3.53
N ILE A 177 9.40 -7.48 3.12
CA ILE A 177 9.09 -7.94 1.76
C ILE A 177 9.57 -6.89 0.75
N ARG A 178 9.20 -5.64 0.98
CA ARG A 178 9.54 -4.53 0.09
C ARG A 178 11.05 -4.33 -0.03
N GLU A 179 11.76 -4.29 1.10
CA GLU A 179 13.22 -4.20 1.14
C GLU A 179 13.92 -5.38 0.45
N ASN A 180 13.30 -6.57 0.38
CA ASN A 180 13.89 -7.72 -0.30
C ASN A 180 13.66 -7.73 -1.81
N VAL A 181 12.55 -7.18 -2.30
CA VAL A 181 12.27 -7.07 -3.74
C VAL A 181 13.00 -5.89 -4.35
N ARG A 182 13.14 -4.78 -3.61
CA ARG A 182 13.73 -3.51 -4.08
C ARG A 182 15.24 -3.39 -3.79
N LYS A 183 15.96 -4.51 -3.65
CA LYS A 183 17.43 -4.51 -3.46
C LYS A 183 18.18 -4.13 -4.72
#